data_AF-A0AAV6ZC25-F1
#
_entry.id   AF-A0AAV6ZC25-F1
#
_cell.length_a   1.000
_cell.length_b   1.000
_cell.length_c   1.000
_cell.angle_alpha   90.00
_cell.angle_beta   90.00
_cell.angle_gamma   90.00
#
_symmetry.space_group_name_H-M   'P 1'
#
loop_
_entity.id
_entity.type
_entity.pdbx_description
1 polymer ?
#
loop_
_entity_poly.entity_id
_entity_poly.type
_entity_poly.pdbx_seq_one_letter_code
_entity_poly.pdbx_strand_id
1 'polypeptide(L)'
;MQPRHTVKKAPDGSVIANGYCDFCLGGAKKTGCPEDLISCADCGRSGHPSCLQFTVNMTAAVRTYRWQCIECKSCILCGTSENDDQLLFCDDCDRGYHMYCLSPPMSEPPEGSWSCHLCLRQLKEKASAYITLT
;
A
#
# COMPACT_ATOMS: atom_id res chain seq x y z
N MET A 1 22.38 -1.98 11.44
CA MET A 1 22.34 -2.35 10.01
C MET A 1 21.33 -3.48 9.87
N GLN A 2 20.14 -3.23 9.32
CA GLN A 2 19.18 -4.31 9.08
C GLN A 2 19.77 -5.27 8.02
N PRO A 3 19.57 -6.60 8.14
CA PRO A 3 20.11 -7.55 7.18
C PRO A 3 19.57 -7.22 5.78
N ARG A 4 20.42 -7.31 4.76
CA ARG A 4 19.99 -7.21 3.36
C ARG A 4 18.95 -8.30 3.09
N HIS A 5 17.68 -7.92 2.97
CA HIS A 5 16.61 -8.83 2.57
C HIS A 5 16.85 -9.24 1.12
N THR A 6 16.94 -10.55 0.89
CA THR A 6 17.17 -11.11 -0.44
C THR A 6 15.82 -11.40 -1.09
N VAL A 7 15.53 -10.72 -2.20
CA VAL A 7 14.29 -10.92 -2.96
C VAL A 7 14.31 -12.30 -3.59
N LYS A 8 13.32 -13.14 -3.25
CA LYS A 8 13.12 -14.46 -3.84
C LYS A 8 12.30 -14.31 -5.12
N LYS A 9 12.78 -14.87 -6.23
CA LYS A 9 12.09 -14.85 -7.52
C LYS A 9 11.82 -16.28 -8.00
N ALA A 10 10.64 -16.50 -8.59
CA ALA A 10 10.29 -17.72 -9.28
C ALA A 10 10.97 -17.78 -10.67
N PRO A 11 10.97 -18.93 -11.37
CA PRO A 11 11.61 -19.08 -12.68
C PRO A 11 11.08 -18.12 -13.76
N ASP A 12 9.83 -17.68 -13.63
CA ASP A 12 9.19 -16.70 -14.51
C ASP A 12 9.55 -15.24 -14.16
N GLY A 13 10.41 -15.03 -13.16
CA GLY A 13 10.82 -13.72 -12.67
C GLY A 13 9.84 -13.07 -11.69
N SER A 14 8.70 -13.70 -11.40
CA SER A 14 7.74 -13.20 -10.41
C SER A 14 8.33 -13.26 -8.99
N VAL A 15 7.94 -12.30 -8.15
CA VAL A 15 8.43 -12.21 -6.77
C VAL A 15 7.65 -13.20 -5.90
N ILE A 16 8.37 -14.03 -5.14
CA ILE A 16 7.78 -15.01 -4.24
C ILE A 16 7.49 -14.33 -2.91
N ALA A 17 6.22 -14.29 -2.53
CA ALA A 17 5.76 -13.75 -1.25
C ALA A 17 6.26 -14.57 -0.06
N ASN A 18 6.56 -13.87 1.04
CA ASN A 18 6.91 -14.48 2.32
C ASN A 18 5.67 -15.14 2.93
N GLY A 19 5.84 -16.37 3.43
CA GLY A 19 4.78 -17.09 4.15
C GLY A 19 4.59 -16.63 5.61
N TYR A 20 5.24 -15.54 6.02
CA TYR A 20 5.23 -15.02 7.38
C TYR A 20 5.17 -13.48 7.39
N CYS A 21 4.64 -12.92 8.47
CA CYS A 21 4.56 -11.50 8.74
C CYS A 21 5.90 -10.98 9.29
N ASP A 22 6.47 -9.94 8.69
CA ASP A 22 7.76 -9.36 9.12
C ASP A 22 7.69 -8.67 10.50
N PHE A 23 6.48 -8.39 11.02
CA PHE A 23 6.29 -7.70 12.30
C PHE A 23 6.13 -8.66 13.48
N CYS A 24 5.38 -9.75 13.31
CA CYS A 24 5.07 -10.70 14.39
C CYS A 24 5.68 -12.10 14.17
N LEU A 25 6.30 -12.33 13.01
CA LEU A 25 6.87 -13.61 12.57
C LEU A 25 5.87 -14.76 12.42
N GLY A 26 4.56 -14.49 12.58
CA GLY A 26 3.49 -15.45 12.37
C GLY A 26 3.12 -15.64 10.89
N GLY A 27 2.59 -16.80 10.52
CA GLY A 27 2.04 -17.07 9.18
C GLY A 27 0.66 -16.45 8.96
N ALA A 28 -0.16 -17.02 8.08
CA ALA A 28 -1.54 -16.57 7.82
C ALA A 28 -2.52 -16.68 9.01
N LYS A 29 -2.02 -17.11 10.18
CA LYS A 29 -2.76 -17.11 11.44
C LYS A 29 -1.97 -16.26 12.43
N LYS A 30 -2.50 -15.09 12.76
CA LYS A 30 -2.08 -14.36 13.97
C LYS A 30 -2.63 -15.15 15.16
N THR A 31 -1.90 -15.25 16.26
CA THR A 31 -2.28 -16.04 17.46
C THR A 31 -3.78 -15.93 17.79
N GLY A 32 -4.57 -16.95 17.42
CA GLY A 32 -6.01 -17.03 17.69
C GLY A 32 -6.97 -16.57 16.58
N CYS A 33 -6.55 -15.77 15.58
CA CYS A 33 -7.41 -15.27 14.50
C CYS A 33 -6.77 -15.46 13.11
N PRO A 34 -7.48 -16.07 12.14
CA PRO A 34 -7.03 -16.09 10.75
C PRO A 34 -6.98 -14.67 10.19
N GLU A 35 -5.83 -14.28 9.67
CA GLU A 35 -5.63 -12.98 9.04
C GLU A 35 -4.64 -13.17 7.89
N ASP A 36 -5.10 -13.03 6.64
CA ASP A 36 -4.21 -13.26 5.50
C ASP A 36 -3.15 -12.18 5.41
N LEU A 37 -1.98 -12.56 4.93
CA LEU A 37 -0.87 -11.65 4.69
C LEU A 37 -1.10 -10.80 3.45
N ILE A 38 -0.79 -9.52 3.55
CA ILE A 38 -0.56 -8.64 2.39
C ILE A 38 0.92 -8.70 2.08
N SER A 39 1.26 -8.88 0.80
CA SER A 39 2.64 -9.11 0.37
C SER A 39 3.07 -8.08 -0.67
N CYS A 40 4.26 -7.52 -0.48
CA CYS A 40 4.87 -6.57 -1.40
C CYS A 40 5.18 -7.27 -2.72
N ALA A 41 4.73 -6.69 -3.81
CA ALA A 41 4.91 -7.28 -5.13
C ALA A 41 6.33 -7.18 -5.70
N ASP A 42 7.21 -6.41 -5.04
CA ASP A 42 8.56 -6.13 -5.55
C ASP A 42 9.64 -6.84 -4.73
N CYS A 43 9.44 -6.99 -3.42
CA CYS A 43 10.40 -7.69 -2.56
C CYS A 43 9.86 -8.95 -1.89
N GLY A 44 8.53 -9.18 -1.91
CA GLY A 44 7.91 -10.36 -1.33
C GLY A 44 7.76 -10.29 0.19
N ARG A 45 8.20 -9.23 0.86
CA ARG A 45 7.93 -9.00 2.29
C ARG A 45 6.44 -8.96 2.55
N SER A 46 6.02 -9.53 3.67
CA SER A 46 4.61 -9.74 3.96
C SER A 46 4.28 -9.26 5.37
N GLY A 47 3.04 -8.80 5.57
CA GLY A 47 2.55 -8.33 6.85
C GLY A 47 1.07 -8.60 7.00
N HIS A 48 0.62 -8.86 8.23
CA HIS A 48 -0.80 -8.83 8.55
C HIS A 48 -1.32 -7.40 8.40
N PRO A 49 -2.52 -7.18 7.83
CA PRO A 49 -3.17 -5.87 7.82
C PRO A 49 -3.15 -5.16 9.17
N SER A 50 -3.47 -5.88 10.26
CA SER A 50 -3.45 -5.34 11.62
C SER A 50 -2.04 -5.00 12.13
N CYS A 51 -1.01 -5.75 11.71
CA CYS A 51 0.39 -5.43 12.03
C CYS A 51 0.91 -4.24 11.22
N LEU A 52 0.42 -4.08 9.99
CA LEU A 52 0.64 -2.91 9.14
C LEU A 52 -0.19 -1.69 9.57
N GLN A 53 -1.06 -1.85 10.57
CA GLN A 53 -2.00 -0.83 11.05
C GLN A 53 -2.99 -0.36 9.96
N PHE A 54 -3.34 -1.25 9.05
CA PHE A 54 -4.27 -0.94 7.97
C PHE A 54 -5.71 -0.91 8.44
N THR A 55 -6.45 0.07 7.95
CA THR A 55 -7.91 0.11 8.07
C THR A 55 -8.56 -0.99 7.22
N VAL A 56 -9.84 -1.30 7.47
CA VAL A 56 -10.60 -2.25 6.63
C VAL A 56 -10.66 -1.77 5.18
N ASN A 57 -10.87 -0.47 4.96
CA ASN A 57 -10.91 0.11 3.61
C ASN A 57 -9.56 -0.05 2.89
N MET A 58 -8.46 0.31 3.56
CA MET A 58 -7.13 0.17 2.99
C MET A 58 -6.76 -1.28 2.73
N THR A 59 -7.10 -2.20 3.65
CA THR A 59 -6.91 -3.65 3.48
C THR A 59 -7.63 -4.17 2.23
N ALA A 60 -8.87 -3.74 2.00
CA ALA A 60 -9.60 -4.09 0.79
C ALA A 60 -8.93 -3.49 -0.44
N ALA A 61 -8.51 -2.22 -0.38
CA ALA A 61 -7.91 -1.51 -1.50
C ALA A 61 -6.57 -2.13 -1.94
N VAL A 62 -5.63 -2.39 -1.03
CA VAL A 62 -4.30 -2.92 -1.36
C VAL A 62 -4.32 -4.33 -1.97
N ARG A 63 -5.39 -5.09 -1.75
CA ARG A 63 -5.61 -6.39 -2.40
C ARG A 63 -6.01 -6.28 -3.88
N THR A 64 -6.45 -5.10 -4.34
CA THR A 64 -6.93 -4.90 -5.73
C THR A 64 -5.84 -4.54 -6.72
N TYR A 65 -4.61 -4.30 -6.26
CA TYR A 65 -3.53 -3.87 -7.13
C TYR A 65 -2.17 -4.36 -6.62
N ARG A 66 -1.13 -4.08 -7.40
CA ARG A 66 0.26 -4.44 -7.10
C ARG A 66 0.82 -3.57 -5.97
N TRP A 67 0.46 -3.88 -4.71
CA TRP A 67 0.92 -3.15 -3.53
C TRP A 67 2.42 -3.30 -3.28
N GLN A 68 3.05 -2.22 -2.80
CA GLN A 68 4.46 -2.14 -2.42
C GLN A 68 4.57 -1.86 -0.92
N CYS A 69 5.49 -2.49 -0.20
CA CYS A 69 5.81 -2.10 1.17
C CYS A 69 6.50 -0.72 1.22
N ILE A 70 6.66 -0.15 2.43
CA ILE A 70 7.26 1.17 2.65
C ILE A 70 8.62 1.30 1.93
N GLU A 71 9.52 0.33 2.12
CA GLU A 71 10.86 0.30 1.51
C GLU A 71 10.87 0.19 -0.03
N CYS A 72 9.77 -0.27 -0.64
CA CYS A 72 9.66 -0.43 -2.09
C CYS A 72 8.70 0.60 -2.70
N LYS A 73 8.17 1.53 -1.90
CA LYS A 73 7.13 2.43 -2.38
C LYS A 73 7.70 3.33 -3.47
N SER A 74 6.97 3.41 -4.57
CA SER A 74 7.25 4.32 -5.67
C SER A 74 6.07 5.24 -5.92
N CYS A 75 6.35 6.43 -6.43
CA CYS A 75 5.33 7.38 -6.82
C CYS A 75 4.58 6.85 -8.05
N ILE A 76 3.25 6.81 -7.97
CA ILE A 76 2.39 6.33 -9.06
C ILE A 76 2.47 7.20 -10.32
N LEU A 77 2.88 8.46 -10.19
CA LEU A 77 2.92 9.42 -11.30
C LEU A 77 4.24 9.40 -12.07
N CYS A 78 5.38 9.30 -11.38
CA CYS A 78 6.70 9.30 -12.02
C CYS A 78 7.42 7.94 -12.00
N GLY A 79 6.94 6.99 -11.20
CA GLY A 79 7.50 5.64 -11.08
C GLY A 79 8.78 5.53 -10.24
N THR A 80 9.27 6.61 -9.64
CA THR A 80 10.50 6.61 -8.83
C THR A 80 10.21 6.48 -7.33
N SER A 81 11.20 5.98 -6.58
CA SER A 81 11.23 5.96 -5.12
C SER A 81 12.20 7.00 -4.52
N GLU A 82 12.81 7.83 -5.37
CA GLU A 82 13.71 8.93 -4.95
C GLU A 82 12.95 10.00 -4.17
N ASN A 83 13.61 10.83 -3.34
CA ASN A 83 12.96 11.88 -2.54
C ASN A 83 11.81 11.31 -1.69
N ASP A 84 12.11 10.29 -0.89
CA ASP A 84 11.17 9.58 -0.03
C ASP A 84 10.54 10.48 1.05
N ASP A 85 11.27 11.50 1.50
CA ASP A 85 10.81 12.58 2.37
C ASP A 85 9.64 13.39 1.78
N GLN A 86 9.49 13.39 0.46
CA GLN A 86 8.39 14.05 -0.26
C GLN A 86 7.34 13.08 -0.80
N LEU A 87 7.44 11.78 -0.48
CA LEU A 87 6.55 10.74 -0.97
C LEU A 87 5.39 10.50 0.02
N LEU A 88 4.21 11.02 -0.29
CA LEU A 88 2.99 10.81 0.50
C LEU A 88 2.41 9.42 0.25
N PHE A 89 1.89 8.80 1.31
CA PHE A 89 1.08 7.58 1.19
C PHE A 89 -0.39 7.95 1.39
N CYS A 90 -1.24 7.45 0.49
CA CYS A 90 -2.69 7.66 0.59
C CYS A 90 -3.28 6.85 1.75
N ASP A 91 -4.00 7.48 2.67
CA ASP A 91 -4.57 6.82 3.86
C ASP A 91 -5.70 5.81 3.56
N ASP A 92 -6.23 5.83 2.33
CA ASP A 92 -7.31 4.93 1.89
C ASP A 92 -6.82 3.73 1.08
N CYS A 93 -5.63 3.82 0.49
CA CYS A 93 -5.17 2.77 -0.39
C CYS A 93 -3.68 2.50 -0.37
N ASP A 94 -2.88 3.25 0.38
CA ASP A 94 -1.43 3.13 0.52
C ASP A 94 -0.62 3.37 -0.77
N ARG A 95 -1.20 3.95 -1.83
CA ARG A 95 -0.43 4.35 -3.02
C ARG A 95 0.48 5.54 -2.70
N GLY A 96 1.69 5.53 -3.26
CA GLY A 96 2.69 6.59 -3.11
C GLY A 96 2.52 7.71 -4.15
N TYR A 97 2.65 8.96 -3.73
CA TYR A 97 2.66 10.13 -4.60
C TYR A 97 3.64 11.18 -4.08
N HIS A 98 4.59 11.60 -4.91
CA HIS A 98 5.40 12.76 -4.55
C HIS A 98 4.53 14.01 -4.50
N MET A 99 4.73 14.85 -3.49
CA MET A 99 4.03 16.12 -3.34
C MET A 99 4.18 17.01 -4.58
N TYR A 100 5.38 17.04 -5.18
CA TYR A 100 5.66 17.80 -6.40
C TYR A 100 5.13 17.17 -7.69
N CYS A 101 4.77 15.89 -7.69
CA CYS A 101 4.18 15.22 -8.85
C CYS A 101 2.66 15.46 -8.93
N LEU A 102 2.03 15.92 -7.85
CA LEU A 102 0.60 16.21 -7.82
C LEU A 102 0.26 17.45 -8.65
N SER A 103 -1.02 17.58 -9.01
CA SER A 103 -1.55 18.73 -9.74
C SER A 103 -2.84 19.22 -9.05
N PRO A 104 -2.81 20.35 -8.33
CA PRO A 104 -1.63 21.20 -8.07
C PRO A 104 -0.59 20.50 -7.17
N PRO A 105 0.71 20.87 -7.27
CA PRO A 105 1.75 20.33 -6.40
C PRO A 105 1.56 20.84 -4.97
N MET A 106 1.99 20.04 -3.99
CA MET A 106 2.00 20.41 -2.58
C MET A 106 3.42 20.78 -2.13
N SER A 107 3.53 21.79 -1.27
CA SER A 107 4.82 22.23 -0.70
C SER A 107 5.11 21.58 0.65
N GLU A 108 4.08 21.13 1.35
CA GLU A 108 4.17 20.53 2.68
C GLU A 108 3.20 19.34 2.79
N PRO A 109 3.50 18.35 3.64
CA PRO A 109 2.57 17.27 3.90
C PRO A 109 1.24 17.81 4.45
N PRO A 110 0.11 17.20 4.05
CA PRO A 110 -1.21 17.64 4.51
C PRO A 110 -1.37 17.45 6.01
N GLU A 111 -2.11 18.35 6.66
CA GLU A 111 -2.55 18.15 8.04
C GLU A 111 -3.64 17.06 8.09
N GLY A 112 -3.43 16.04 8.93
CA GLY A 112 -4.37 14.93 9.07
C GLY A 112 -4.36 13.97 7.88
N SER A 113 -5.51 13.35 7.61
CA SER A 113 -5.61 12.31 6.59
C SER A 113 -5.65 12.87 5.17
N TRP A 114 -4.98 12.20 4.24
CA TRP A 114 -4.95 12.52 2.83
C TRP A 114 -5.28 11.33 1.93
N SER A 115 -6.23 11.56 1.03
CA SER A 115 -6.67 10.58 0.04
C SER A 115 -6.25 11.01 -1.35
N CYS A 116 -5.61 10.10 -2.10
CA CYS A 116 -5.23 10.38 -3.48
C CYS A 116 -6.44 10.54 -4.42
N HIS A 117 -6.19 11.14 -5.59
CA HIS A 117 -7.23 11.42 -6.58
C HIS A 117 -8.00 10.17 -7.06
N LEU A 118 -7.39 8.98 -7.05
CA LEU A 118 -8.05 7.72 -7.41
C LEU A 118 -9.12 7.34 -6.39
N CYS A 119 -8.80 7.42 -5.10
CA CYS A 119 -9.74 7.15 -4.02
C CYS A 119 -10.90 8.15 -4.03
N LEU A 120 -10.59 9.45 -4.17
CA LEU A 120 -11.59 10.50 -4.23
C LEU A 120 -12.55 10.32 -5.43
N ARG A 121 -12.03 9.92 -6.59
CA ARG A 121 -12.87 9.61 -7.76
C ARG A 121 -13.77 8.41 -7.50
N GLN A 122 -13.19 7.32 -6.98
CA GLN A 122 -13.95 6.10 -6.70
C GLN A 122 -15.08 6.34 -5.69
N LEU A 123 -14.83 7.15 -4.66
CA LEU A 123 -15.85 7.54 -3.67
C LEU A 123 -16.99 8.33 -4.32
N LYS A 124 -16.66 9.31 -5.18
CA LYS A 124 -17.67 10.08 -5.94
C LYS A 124 -18.53 9.16 -6.81
N GLU A 125 -17.93 8.25 -7.55
CA GLU A 125 -18.64 7.30 -8.41
C GLU A 125 -19.59 6.39 -7.61
N LYS A 126 -19.14 5.86 -6.47
CA LYS A 126 -19.98 5.06 -5.57
C LYS A 126 -21.16 5.86 -5.01
N ALA A 127 -20.93 7.11 -4.62
CA ALA A 127 -21.99 7.99 -4.13
C ALA A 127 -23.04 8.29 -5.22
N SER A 128 -22.60 8.59 -6.45
CA SER A 128 -23.50 8.82 -7.58
C SER A 128 -24.32 7.58 -7.96
N ALA A 129 -23.70 6.41 -7.93
CA ALA A 129 -24.40 5.14 -8.18
C ALA A 129 -25.49 4.88 -7.13
N TYR A 130 -25.21 5.14 -5.86
CA TYR A 130 -26.20 5.00 -4.79
C TYR A 130 -27.41 5.94 -4.98
N ILE A 131 -27.17 7.21 -5.32
CA ILE A 131 -28.23 8.19 -5.60
C ILE A 131 -29.11 7.76 -6.78
N THR A 132 -28.54 7.08 -7.77
CA THR A 132 -29.30 6.61 -8.95
C THR A 132 -30.15 5.36 -8.64
N LEU A 133 -29.86 4.66 -7.53
CA LEU A 133 -30.55 3.45 -7.11
C LEU A 133 -31.61 3.71 -6.02
N THR A 134 -31.73 4.95 -5.54
CA THR A 134 -32.75 5.42 -4.58
C THR A 134 -33.77 6.30 -5.27
#